data_AF-A0A9P1CKX7-F1
#
_entry.id   AF-A0A9P1CKX7-F1
#
_cell.length_a   1.000
_cell.length_b   1.000
_cell.length_c   1.000
_cell.angle_alpha   90.00
_cell.angle_beta   90.00
_cell.angle_gamma   90.00
#
_symmetry.space_group_name_H-M   'P 1'
#
loop_
_entity.id
_entity.type
_entity.pdbx_description
1 polymer ?
#
loop_
_entity_poly.entity_id
_entity_poly.type
_entity_poly.pdbx_seq_one_letter_code
_entity_poly.pdbx_strand_id
1 'polypeptide(L)'
;MVMMRPSCVRWWLLPFFCTGCVALVRSADASAAAELSDGASARLKDAEVDPYDAEDYEHQYNEPAPITLDGCVAWFKAEEAAMPWPSVVGSHEGKVVGNKAEASLEVGHGAKQNVKFLRGDEKTRFDFGEVLAETYTICSVTRYTGEPYGRILQGSQENWLHGQSKKNTGVSCAAQETPDNLDREDWVVVCASSDDSDALVNGEKVSQKHCGNVKVKQNLVINHGSKWK
;
A
#
# COMPACT_ATOMS: atom_id res chain seq x y z
N MET A 1 -44.61 -32.08 -13.17
CA MET A 1 -43.36 -32.53 -13.83
C MET A 1 -42.60 -31.24 -14.17
N VAL A 2 -41.50 -30.85 -13.54
CA VAL A 2 -40.49 -31.52 -12.71
C VAL A 2 -40.13 -30.64 -11.51
N MET A 3 -39.97 -31.31 -10.36
CA MET A 3 -39.32 -30.87 -9.12
C MET A 3 -37.81 -30.75 -9.32
N MET A 4 -37.14 -29.80 -8.65
CA MET A 4 -36.17 -30.14 -7.57
C MET A 4 -35.56 -28.88 -6.92
N ARG A 5 -35.62 -28.85 -5.58
CA ARG A 5 -34.71 -28.12 -4.68
C ARG A 5 -33.44 -28.96 -4.45
N PRO A 6 -32.34 -28.37 -3.94
CA PRO A 6 -32.05 -28.37 -2.49
C PRO A 6 -31.65 -26.95 -2.00
N SER A 7 -32.04 -26.43 -0.83
CA SER A 7 -31.83 -26.82 0.58
C SER A 7 -30.43 -26.51 1.16
N CYS A 8 -30.43 -25.62 2.17
CA CYS A 8 -29.43 -25.37 3.24
C CYS A 8 -28.13 -24.66 2.81
N VAL A 9 -27.61 -23.64 3.53
CA VAL A 9 -27.40 -23.55 4.98
C VAL A 9 -27.50 -22.09 5.49
N ARG A 10 -28.13 -21.95 6.66
CA ARG A 10 -28.21 -20.75 7.50
C ARG A 10 -27.00 -20.76 8.44
N TRP A 11 -26.15 -19.72 8.41
CA TRP A 11 -25.21 -19.43 9.50
C TRP A 11 -25.32 -17.96 9.92
N TRP A 12 -24.94 -17.75 11.17
CA TRP A 12 -25.33 -16.67 12.06
C TRP A 12 -24.60 -15.35 11.82
N LEU A 13 -25.22 -14.28 12.34
CA LEU A 13 -24.57 -13.05 12.82
C LEU A 13 -23.21 -13.34 13.47
N LEU A 14 -22.14 -12.75 12.93
CA LEU A 14 -21.09 -12.10 13.70
C LEU A 14 -20.54 -10.91 12.88
N PRO A 15 -20.36 -9.73 13.50
CA PRO A 15 -19.57 -8.64 12.91
C PRO A 15 -18.08 -8.97 13.08
N PHE A 16 -17.22 -8.04 12.67
CA PHE A 16 -15.76 -8.05 12.84
C PHE A 16 -14.97 -8.74 11.73
N PHE A 17 -14.57 -7.93 10.75
CA PHE A 17 -13.33 -8.18 10.03
C PHE A 17 -12.55 -6.87 9.88
N CYS A 18 -11.43 -6.87 10.57
CA CYS A 18 -10.40 -5.86 10.62
C CYS A 18 -9.41 -6.17 9.53
N THR A 19 -8.97 -5.23 8.71
CA THR A 19 -8.08 -5.64 7.61
C THR A 19 -7.27 -4.48 7.06
N GLY A 20 -5.99 -4.77 6.79
CA GLY A 20 -5.06 -3.88 6.11
C GLY A 20 -4.62 -4.50 4.78
N CYS A 21 -4.44 -3.65 3.78
CA CYS A 21 -3.97 -4.05 2.46
C CYS A 21 -2.73 -3.26 2.03
N VAL A 22 -1.83 -3.91 1.29
CA VAL A 22 -0.55 -3.32 0.84
C VAL A 22 -0.20 -3.70 -0.59
N ALA A 23 0.28 -2.72 -1.34
CA ALA A 23 1.24 -2.82 -2.43
C ALA A 23 2.42 -1.89 -2.15
N LEU A 24 3.65 -2.32 -2.45
CA LEU A 24 4.86 -1.60 -2.04
C LEU A 24 5.72 -1.20 -3.24
N VAL A 25 6.09 0.07 -3.29
CA VAL A 25 6.95 0.63 -4.32
C VAL A 25 8.16 1.24 -3.62
N ARG A 26 9.38 1.09 -4.12
CA ARG A 26 10.53 1.81 -3.54
C ARG A 26 11.24 2.59 -4.62
N SER A 27 11.39 3.89 -4.38
CA SER A 27 12.36 4.75 -5.06
C SER A 27 13.57 4.97 -4.16
N ALA A 28 14.76 5.14 -4.72
CA ALA A 28 15.96 5.57 -3.99
C ALA A 28 16.18 7.10 -4.05
N ASP A 29 15.45 7.81 -4.90
CA ASP A 29 15.54 9.25 -5.08
C ASP A 29 14.18 9.91 -4.81
N ALA A 30 14.17 11.09 -4.17
CA ALA A 30 12.95 11.86 -3.91
C ALA A 30 12.22 12.26 -5.20
N SER A 31 12.97 12.54 -6.28
CA SER A 31 12.42 12.85 -7.61
C SER A 31 11.73 11.63 -8.24
N ALA A 32 12.40 10.47 -8.24
CA ALA A 32 11.79 9.23 -8.71
C ALA A 32 10.64 8.75 -7.79
N ALA A 33 10.63 9.12 -6.50
CA ALA A 33 9.49 8.88 -5.62
C ALA A 33 8.28 9.74 -5.98
N ALA A 34 8.51 10.96 -6.46
CA ALA A 34 7.46 11.84 -6.97
C ALA A 34 6.86 11.29 -8.26
N GLU A 35 7.69 10.90 -9.22
CA GLU A 35 7.22 10.27 -10.46
C GLU A 35 6.45 8.97 -10.19
N LEU A 36 6.88 8.20 -9.18
CA LEU A 36 6.17 6.99 -8.74
C LEU A 36 4.84 7.28 -8.07
N SER A 37 4.79 8.29 -7.21
CA SER A 37 3.57 8.70 -6.52
C SER A 37 2.54 9.23 -7.52
N ASP A 38 2.97 10.11 -8.43
CA ASP A 38 2.14 10.72 -9.47
C ASP A 38 1.68 9.66 -10.46
N GLY A 39 2.59 8.84 -10.97
CA GLY A 39 2.26 7.76 -11.90
C GLY A 39 1.32 6.72 -11.28
N ALA A 40 1.52 6.34 -10.02
CA ALA A 40 0.60 5.44 -9.32
C ALA A 40 -0.75 6.09 -9.05
N SER A 41 -0.79 7.37 -8.63
CA SER A 41 -2.05 8.09 -8.40
C SER A 41 -2.84 8.27 -9.68
N ALA A 42 -2.17 8.63 -10.79
CA ALA A 42 -2.79 8.73 -12.12
C ALA A 42 -3.37 7.38 -12.56
N ARG A 43 -2.59 6.29 -12.47
CA ARG A 43 -3.07 4.93 -12.80
C ARG A 43 -4.28 4.50 -11.97
N LEU A 44 -4.36 4.90 -10.70
CA LEU A 44 -5.55 4.65 -9.88
C LEU A 44 -6.75 5.52 -10.31
N LYS A 45 -6.53 6.72 -10.85
CA LYS A 45 -7.56 7.71 -11.18
C LYS A 45 -8.01 7.71 -12.64
N ASP A 46 -7.32 7.02 -13.55
CA ASP A 46 -7.63 7.01 -14.98
C ASP A 46 -8.46 5.78 -15.38
N ALA A 47 -9.75 5.99 -15.68
CA ALA A 47 -10.61 5.00 -16.36
C ALA A 47 -11.81 5.65 -17.08
N GLU A 48 -11.71 6.91 -17.48
CA GLU A 48 -12.78 7.55 -18.25
C GLU A 48 -12.47 7.38 -19.74
N VAL A 49 -12.93 6.27 -20.31
CA VAL A 49 -13.10 6.16 -21.76
C VAL A 49 -14.50 6.70 -22.05
N ASP A 50 -14.57 7.94 -22.52
CA ASP A 50 -15.80 8.51 -23.09
C ASP A 50 -16.19 7.66 -24.32
N PRO A 51 -17.38 7.04 -24.35
CA PRO A 51 -17.79 6.20 -25.46
C PRO A 51 -18.25 6.97 -26.73
N TYR A 52 -18.14 8.31 -26.79
CA TYR A 52 -18.78 9.12 -27.84
C TYR A 52 -17.89 9.98 -28.77
N ASP A 53 -16.57 9.78 -28.86
CA ASP A 53 -15.76 10.42 -29.92
C ASP A 53 -14.79 9.42 -30.58
N ALA A 54 -15.27 8.74 -31.63
CA ALA A 54 -14.52 7.70 -32.34
C ALA A 54 -13.74 8.21 -33.57
N GLU A 55 -13.51 9.53 -33.72
CA GLU A 55 -12.83 10.10 -34.89
C GLU A 55 -11.73 11.12 -34.56
N ASP A 56 -10.82 10.83 -33.62
CA ASP A 56 -9.45 11.40 -33.63
C ASP A 56 -8.48 10.68 -32.67
N TYR A 57 -8.43 9.34 -32.75
CA TYR A 57 -7.61 8.52 -31.84
C TYR A 57 -6.18 8.33 -32.33
N GLU A 58 -5.37 9.39 -32.19
CA GLU A 58 -3.94 9.25 -31.90
C GLU A 58 -3.62 10.07 -30.64
N HIS A 59 -4.40 9.87 -29.58
CA HIS A 59 -4.03 10.37 -28.28
C HIS A 59 -2.87 9.52 -27.77
N GLN A 60 -1.67 10.10 -27.91
CA GLN A 60 -0.42 9.61 -27.34
C GLN A 60 -0.64 9.41 -25.83
N TYR A 61 -1.02 8.19 -25.43
CA TYR A 61 -0.76 7.70 -24.10
C TYR A 61 0.76 7.78 -23.97
N ASN A 62 1.25 8.88 -23.41
CA ASN A 62 2.60 8.93 -22.89
C ASN A 62 2.63 7.86 -21.81
N GLU A 63 3.08 6.66 -22.19
CA GLU A 63 3.63 5.69 -21.26
C GLU A 63 4.45 6.49 -20.24
N PRO A 64 4.07 6.50 -18.95
CA PRO A 64 4.83 7.24 -17.97
C PRO A 64 6.28 6.79 -18.07
N ALA A 65 7.21 7.76 -18.01
CA ALA A 65 8.62 7.50 -18.23
C ALA A 65 9.06 6.24 -17.46
N PRO A 66 9.86 5.36 -18.08
CA PRO A 66 10.30 4.15 -17.42
C PRO A 66 11.00 4.55 -16.12
N ILE A 67 10.43 4.12 -15.00
CA ILE A 67 11.00 4.38 -13.68
C ILE A 67 12.38 3.73 -13.63
N THR A 68 13.42 4.53 -13.39
CA THR A 68 14.76 4.01 -13.13
C THR A 68 14.77 3.40 -11.72
N LEU A 69 15.09 2.10 -11.64
CA LEU A 69 15.16 1.36 -10.38
C LEU A 69 16.54 1.41 -9.74
N ASP A 70 17.39 2.33 -10.20
CA ASP A 70 18.76 2.46 -9.71
C ASP A 70 18.76 2.86 -8.23
N GLY A 71 19.51 2.12 -7.42
CA GLY A 71 19.52 2.27 -5.96
C GLY A 71 18.31 1.67 -5.23
N CYS A 72 17.31 1.15 -5.95
CA CYS A 72 16.20 0.43 -5.34
C CYS A 72 16.70 -0.88 -4.73
N VAL A 73 16.34 -1.16 -3.47
CA VAL A 73 16.75 -2.39 -2.77
C VAL A 73 15.70 -3.49 -2.86
N ALA A 74 14.42 -3.09 -2.95
CA ALA A 74 13.29 -4.00 -3.08
C ALA A 74 12.09 -3.30 -3.72
N TRP A 75 11.38 -4.00 -4.58
CA TRP A 75 10.16 -3.54 -5.24
C TRP A 75 9.15 -4.70 -5.30
N PHE A 76 7.99 -4.53 -4.66
CA PHE A 76 6.94 -5.55 -4.62
C PHE A 76 5.74 -5.09 -5.47
N LYS A 77 5.77 -5.45 -6.75
CA LYS A 77 4.76 -4.99 -7.72
C LYS A 77 3.36 -5.44 -7.33
N ALA A 78 2.41 -4.51 -7.27
CA ALA A 78 1.00 -4.77 -6.96
C ALA A 78 0.44 -5.92 -7.82
N GLU A 79 0.66 -5.89 -9.14
CA GLU A 79 0.20 -6.91 -10.10
C GLU A 79 0.69 -8.34 -9.78
N GLU A 80 1.80 -8.45 -9.06
CA GLU A 80 2.42 -9.71 -8.65
C GLU A 80 2.12 -10.08 -7.19
N ALA A 81 1.24 -9.34 -6.49
CA ALA A 81 0.86 -9.64 -5.11
C ALA A 81 0.47 -11.11 -4.95
N ALA A 82 1.25 -11.82 -4.14
CA ALA A 82 1.18 -13.25 -3.92
C ALA A 82 1.87 -13.62 -2.59
N MET A 83 1.82 -14.88 -2.19
CA MET A 83 2.47 -15.39 -0.98
C MET A 83 3.25 -16.65 -1.37
N PRO A 84 4.59 -16.62 -1.31
CA PRO A 84 5.43 -15.44 -1.04
C PRO A 84 5.27 -14.33 -2.09
N TRP A 85 5.61 -13.08 -1.73
CA TRP A 85 5.66 -11.95 -2.65
C TRP A 85 7.11 -11.64 -3.01
N PRO A 86 7.63 -12.12 -4.14
CA PRO A 86 9.01 -11.83 -4.52
C PRO A 86 9.15 -10.34 -4.86
N SER A 87 10.28 -9.77 -4.48
CA SER A 87 10.71 -8.48 -5.00
C SER A 87 11.26 -8.65 -6.42
N VAL A 88 10.91 -7.75 -7.34
CA VAL A 88 11.50 -7.73 -8.69
C VAL A 88 12.87 -7.05 -8.73
N VAL A 89 13.29 -6.45 -7.61
CA VAL A 89 14.61 -5.85 -7.41
C VAL A 89 15.28 -6.47 -6.19
N GLY A 90 16.55 -6.83 -6.28
CA GLY A 90 17.26 -7.47 -5.18
C GLY A 90 16.74 -8.88 -4.87
N SER A 91 16.99 -9.37 -3.65
CA SER A 91 16.68 -10.74 -3.23
C SER A 91 15.62 -10.83 -2.11
N HIS A 92 14.95 -9.72 -1.82
CA HIS A 92 13.93 -9.68 -0.78
C HIS A 92 12.66 -10.43 -1.20
N GLU A 93 12.00 -11.06 -0.22
CA GLU A 93 10.79 -11.83 -0.43
C GLU A 93 9.84 -11.60 0.74
N GLY A 94 8.65 -11.11 0.43
CA GLY A 94 7.56 -10.92 1.38
C GLY A 94 6.96 -12.24 1.81
N LYS A 95 6.87 -12.48 3.12
CA LYS A 95 6.41 -13.75 3.69
C LYS A 95 5.35 -13.55 4.75
N VAL A 96 4.40 -14.47 4.75
CA VAL A 96 3.49 -14.63 5.87
C VAL A 96 4.26 -15.27 7.03
N VAL A 97 4.32 -14.58 8.17
CA VAL A 97 5.01 -15.04 9.38
C VAL A 97 4.05 -15.26 10.56
N GLY A 98 2.74 -15.07 10.34
CA GLY A 98 1.69 -15.36 11.31
C GLY A 98 0.30 -15.23 10.71
N ASN A 99 -0.60 -16.15 11.06
CA ASN A 99 -1.95 -16.32 10.47
C ASN A 99 -1.94 -16.30 8.93
N LYS A 100 -3.12 -16.26 8.30
CA LYS A 100 -3.25 -16.40 6.84
C LYS A 100 -3.41 -15.03 6.19
N ALA A 101 -2.63 -14.75 5.15
CA ALA A 101 -2.90 -13.66 4.22
C ALA A 101 -3.56 -14.22 2.95
N GLU A 102 -4.30 -13.36 2.25
CA GLU A 102 -4.97 -13.70 1.00
C GLU A 102 -4.65 -12.64 -0.06
N ALA A 103 -4.34 -13.07 -1.29
CA ALA A 103 -4.28 -12.14 -2.41
C ALA A 103 -5.71 -11.86 -2.89
N SER A 104 -5.99 -10.61 -3.20
CA SER A 104 -7.28 -10.16 -3.71
C SER A 104 -7.09 -9.17 -4.84
N LEU A 105 -8.12 -9.02 -5.66
CA LEU A 105 -8.18 -8.11 -6.80
C LEU A 105 -9.53 -7.41 -6.77
N GLU A 106 -9.53 -6.09 -6.58
CA GLU A 106 -10.76 -5.31 -6.44
C GLU A 106 -10.67 -3.99 -7.20
N VAL A 107 -11.81 -3.49 -7.65
CA VAL A 107 -12.02 -2.12 -8.16
C VAL A 107 -12.82 -1.32 -7.14
N GLY A 108 -12.69 0.00 -7.15
CA GLY A 108 -13.33 0.91 -6.20
C GLY A 108 -12.37 1.36 -5.10
N HIS A 109 -12.93 1.88 -3.99
CA HIS A 109 -12.13 2.40 -2.89
C HIS A 109 -11.13 3.49 -3.35
N GLY A 110 -11.63 4.48 -4.08
CA GLY A 110 -10.81 5.53 -4.70
C GLY A 110 -10.06 5.11 -5.98
N ALA A 111 -9.93 3.82 -6.26
CA ALA A 111 -9.34 3.31 -7.51
C ALA A 111 -10.40 3.07 -8.58
N LYS A 112 -10.16 3.57 -9.79
CA LYS A 112 -10.96 3.30 -10.99
C LYS A 112 -10.53 2.03 -11.73
N GLN A 113 -9.32 1.54 -11.45
CA GLN A 113 -8.79 0.30 -12.00
C GLN A 113 -8.67 -0.79 -10.93
N ASN A 114 -8.49 -2.04 -11.38
CA ASN A 114 -8.27 -3.16 -10.46
C ASN A 114 -6.93 -3.00 -9.72
N VAL A 115 -6.99 -3.06 -8.40
CA VAL A 115 -5.81 -3.13 -7.54
C VAL A 115 -5.68 -4.56 -7.05
N LYS A 116 -4.52 -5.18 -7.30
CA LYS A 116 -4.16 -6.47 -6.70
C LYS A 116 -3.34 -6.23 -5.44
N PHE A 117 -3.69 -6.93 -4.37
CA PHE A 117 -3.14 -6.66 -3.04
C PHE A 117 -3.17 -7.88 -2.14
N LEU A 118 -2.46 -7.79 -1.01
CA LEU A 118 -2.59 -8.73 0.09
C LEU A 118 -3.57 -8.20 1.13
N ARG A 119 -4.46 -9.08 1.60
CA ARG A 119 -5.44 -8.83 2.65
C ARG A 119 -5.15 -9.75 3.83
N GLY A 120 -5.27 -9.23 5.05
CA GLY A 120 -5.10 -10.00 6.27
C GLY A 120 -5.74 -9.34 7.48
N ASP A 121 -6.16 -10.15 8.44
CA ASP A 121 -6.76 -9.67 9.69
C ASP A 121 -5.75 -9.03 10.65
N GLU A 122 -6.21 -8.54 11.81
CA GLU A 122 -5.35 -7.92 12.83
C GLU A 122 -4.29 -8.88 13.40
N LYS A 123 -4.43 -10.17 13.15
CA LYS A 123 -3.50 -11.22 13.59
C LYS A 123 -2.59 -11.68 12.46
N THR A 124 -2.83 -11.24 11.23
CA THR A 124 -2.06 -11.60 10.04
C THR A 124 -0.77 -10.81 10.03
N ARG A 125 0.36 -11.52 10.07
CA ARG A 125 1.70 -10.96 10.12
C ARG A 125 2.41 -11.22 8.82
N PHE A 126 2.97 -10.17 8.23
CA PHE A 126 3.72 -10.24 6.99
C PHE A 126 5.06 -9.54 7.16
N ASP A 127 6.12 -10.10 6.60
CA ASP A 127 7.48 -9.60 6.71
C ASP A 127 8.09 -9.45 5.31
N PHE A 128 8.48 -8.24 4.95
CA PHE A 128 9.12 -7.92 3.66
C PHE A 128 10.65 -8.09 3.70
N GLY A 129 11.20 -8.49 4.85
CA GLY A 129 12.61 -8.56 5.14
C GLY A 129 13.21 -7.20 5.48
N GLU A 130 14.53 -7.18 5.61
CA GLU A 130 15.34 -6.05 6.06
C GLU A 130 15.49 -4.96 4.98
N VAL A 131 14.37 -4.38 4.54
CA VAL A 131 14.30 -3.38 3.49
C VAL A 131 14.38 -1.94 4.00
N LEU A 132 14.20 -1.72 5.31
CA LEU A 132 14.25 -0.40 5.94
C LEU A 132 15.66 -0.11 6.44
N ALA A 133 16.38 0.76 5.72
CA ALA A 133 17.72 1.23 6.07
C ALA A 133 17.66 2.54 6.88
N GLU A 134 18.82 3.03 7.36
CA GLU A 134 18.89 4.27 8.16
C GLU A 134 18.40 5.48 7.37
N THR A 135 18.89 5.60 6.14
CA THR A 135 18.37 6.50 5.10
C THR A 135 17.50 5.69 4.15
N TYR A 136 16.29 6.17 3.91
CA TYR A 136 15.33 5.46 3.08
C TYR A 136 14.43 6.44 2.33
N THR A 137 13.89 5.93 1.24
CA THR A 137 12.71 6.44 0.58
C THR A 137 11.80 5.24 0.35
N ILE A 138 10.52 5.35 0.70
CA ILE A 138 9.56 4.25 0.61
C ILE A 138 8.25 4.77 0.08
N CYS A 139 7.67 4.02 -0.85
CA CYS A 139 6.35 4.26 -1.39
C CYS A 139 5.44 3.06 -1.08
N SER A 140 4.16 3.31 -0.85
CA SER A 140 3.20 2.23 -0.66
C SER A 140 1.83 2.64 -1.13
N VAL A 141 1.08 1.68 -1.63
CA VAL A 141 -0.34 1.78 -1.89
C VAL A 141 -1.05 0.92 -0.86
N THR A 142 -1.82 1.54 0.02
CA THR A 142 -2.40 0.82 1.16
C THR A 142 -3.82 1.32 1.42
N ARG A 143 -4.64 0.50 2.09
CA ARG A 143 -5.94 0.92 2.61
C ARG A 143 -6.34 0.08 3.81
N TYR A 144 -7.22 0.62 4.66
CA TYR A 144 -8.01 -0.25 5.53
C TYR A 144 -9.14 -0.88 4.72
N THR A 145 -9.61 -2.03 5.18
CA THR A 145 -10.83 -2.63 4.63
C THR A 145 -11.86 -2.94 5.73
N GLY A 146 -11.69 -2.33 6.90
CA GLY A 146 -12.56 -2.48 8.06
C GLY A 146 -11.85 -2.25 9.40
N GLU A 147 -12.65 -2.08 10.47
CA GLU A 147 -12.18 -1.87 11.85
C GLU A 147 -11.61 -3.12 12.54
N PRO A 148 -10.64 -2.98 13.50
CA PRO A 148 -10.11 -1.70 13.93
C PRO A 148 -9.01 -1.21 13.01
N TYR A 149 -8.96 0.11 12.90
CA TYR A 149 -8.01 0.84 12.09
C TYR A 149 -6.65 0.93 12.80
N GLY A 150 -5.90 -0.19 12.77
CA GLY A 150 -4.59 -0.37 13.39
C GLY A 150 -3.44 0.20 12.56
N ARG A 151 -2.22 -0.32 12.73
CA ARG A 151 -1.09 0.03 11.86
C ARG A 151 -1.02 -0.98 10.73
N ILE A 152 -0.75 -0.54 9.50
CA ILE A 152 -0.54 -1.47 8.39
C ILE A 152 0.96 -1.71 8.20
N LEU A 153 1.73 -0.69 7.83
CA LEU A 153 3.17 -0.81 7.67
C LEU A 153 3.92 -0.22 8.87
N GLN A 154 4.85 -0.99 9.42
CA GLN A 154 5.72 -0.54 10.50
C GLN A 154 7.09 -1.19 10.47
N GLY A 155 8.03 -0.62 11.24
CA GLY A 155 9.35 -1.20 11.47
C GLY A 155 9.31 -2.33 12.52
N SER A 156 10.17 -3.33 12.37
CA SER A 156 10.23 -4.46 13.31
C SER A 156 10.87 -4.11 14.66
N GLN A 157 11.71 -3.07 14.72
CA GLN A 157 12.50 -2.71 15.90
C GLN A 157 12.14 -1.34 16.48
N GLU A 158 11.88 -0.34 15.63
CA GLU A 158 11.59 1.04 16.05
C GLU A 158 10.12 1.41 15.83
N ASN A 159 9.68 2.53 16.41
CA ASN A 159 8.34 3.07 16.18
C ASN A 159 8.28 3.83 14.85
N TRP A 160 8.51 3.10 13.76
CA TRP A 160 8.40 3.59 12.40
C TRP A 160 7.06 3.16 11.81
N LEU A 161 6.34 4.04 11.12
CA LEU A 161 4.98 3.84 10.60
C LEU A 161 4.86 4.40 9.19
N HIS A 162 4.01 3.81 8.35
CA HIS A 162 3.78 4.30 6.99
C HIS A 162 2.40 3.90 6.45
N GLY A 163 1.81 4.76 5.62
CA GLY A 163 0.49 4.56 5.02
C GLY A 163 -0.66 4.84 5.99
N GLN A 164 -0.93 3.92 6.92
CA GLN A 164 -2.07 3.99 7.83
C GLN A 164 -1.69 3.67 9.27
N SER A 165 -2.29 4.41 10.20
CA SER A 165 -2.10 4.20 11.64
C SER A 165 -3.24 4.81 12.46
N LYS A 166 -3.87 4.06 13.37
CA LYS A 166 -4.82 4.61 14.36
C LYS A 166 -5.95 5.47 13.76
N LYS A 167 -6.63 4.98 12.72
CA LYS A 167 -7.69 5.69 11.97
C LYS A 167 -7.20 6.80 11.04
N ASN A 168 -5.89 7.03 10.98
CA ASN A 168 -5.27 8.03 10.12
C ASN A 168 -4.78 7.40 8.82
N THR A 169 -4.88 8.16 7.74
CA THR A 169 -4.50 7.80 6.36
C THR A 169 -3.46 8.79 5.85
N GLY A 170 -2.51 8.34 5.03
CA GLY A 170 -1.46 9.22 4.50
C GLY A 170 -0.33 9.49 5.49
N VAL A 171 -0.17 8.64 6.50
CA VAL A 171 0.80 8.84 7.58
C VAL A 171 2.20 8.42 7.12
N SER A 172 3.20 9.24 7.40
CA SER A 172 4.61 8.82 7.35
C SER A 172 5.33 9.08 8.67
N CYS A 173 6.05 8.07 9.15
CA CYS A 173 6.93 8.13 10.32
C CYS A 173 6.21 8.53 11.62
N ALA A 174 6.94 8.97 12.64
CA ALA A 174 6.46 9.04 14.04
C ALA A 174 5.30 10.04 14.32
N ALA A 175 4.72 10.70 13.31
CA ALA A 175 3.59 11.62 13.47
C ALA A 175 2.25 11.04 13.01
N GLN A 176 1.19 11.73 13.43
CA GLN A 176 -0.21 11.39 13.20
C GLN A 176 -0.91 12.44 12.33
N GLU A 177 -0.16 13.37 11.71
CA GLU A 177 -0.76 14.43 10.89
C GLU A 177 -1.22 13.84 9.56
N THR A 178 -2.53 13.89 9.36
CA THR A 178 -3.21 13.38 8.17
C THR A 178 -3.56 14.52 7.26
N PRO A 179 -3.57 14.31 5.93
CA PRO A 179 -4.37 15.14 5.05
C PRO A 179 -5.83 15.05 5.48
N ASP A 180 -6.51 16.20 5.63
CA ASP A 180 -7.86 16.28 6.20
C ASP A 180 -8.97 15.60 5.35
N ASN A 181 -8.66 15.19 4.11
CA ASN A 181 -9.65 14.82 3.10
C ASN A 181 -9.51 13.38 2.55
N LEU A 182 -8.79 12.49 3.22
CA LEU A 182 -8.63 11.11 2.75
C LEU A 182 -9.64 10.17 3.41
N ASP A 183 -10.37 9.42 2.59
CA ASP A 183 -11.13 8.28 3.10
C ASP A 183 -10.16 7.20 3.58
N ARG A 184 -10.49 6.60 4.72
CA ARG A 184 -9.67 5.58 5.38
C ARG A 184 -9.75 4.22 4.70
N GLU A 185 -10.83 3.97 3.97
CA GLU A 185 -11.05 2.72 3.24
C GLU A 185 -10.69 2.83 1.76
N ASP A 186 -10.25 4.01 1.30
CA ASP A 186 -9.73 4.24 -0.04
C ASP A 186 -8.24 3.90 -0.14
N TRP A 187 -7.82 3.49 -1.34
CA TRP A 187 -6.42 3.32 -1.70
C TRP A 187 -5.70 4.67 -1.62
N VAL A 188 -4.64 4.72 -0.81
CA VAL A 188 -3.74 5.87 -0.75
C VAL A 188 -2.34 5.46 -1.17
N VAL A 189 -1.75 6.27 -2.06
CA VAL A 189 -0.33 6.21 -2.38
C VAL A 189 0.40 7.14 -1.41
N VAL A 190 1.38 6.62 -0.68
CA VAL A 190 2.23 7.41 0.23
C VAL A 190 3.68 7.15 -0.09
N CYS A 191 4.42 8.19 -0.45
CA CYS A 191 5.87 8.17 -0.61
C CYS A 191 6.52 9.10 0.43
N ALA A 192 7.49 8.61 1.19
CA ALA A 192 8.19 9.39 2.20
C ALA A 192 9.67 9.04 2.26
N SER A 193 10.50 10.00 2.68
CA SER A 193 11.95 9.86 2.83
C SER A 193 12.40 10.20 4.25
N SER A 194 13.50 9.60 4.70
CA SER A 194 14.11 9.91 6.01
C SER A 194 14.59 11.37 6.12
N ASP A 195 14.99 11.95 4.99
CA ASP A 195 15.68 13.23 4.93
C ASP A 195 14.72 14.41 4.64
N ASP A 196 13.43 14.11 4.41
CA ASP A 196 12.39 15.10 4.14
C ASP A 196 11.45 15.25 5.35
N SER A 197 10.90 16.44 5.53
CA SER A 197 9.75 16.64 6.43
C SER A 197 8.43 16.36 5.75
N ASP A 198 8.42 16.24 4.42
CA ASP A 198 7.21 16.15 3.65
C ASP A 198 7.05 14.74 3.03
N ALA A 199 5.81 14.28 2.91
CA ALA A 199 5.46 13.08 2.17
C ALA A 199 4.65 13.46 0.93
N LEU A 200 4.71 12.62 -0.09
CA LEU A 200 3.80 12.70 -1.23
C LEU A 200 2.65 11.74 -1.00
N VAL A 201 1.44 12.28 -0.87
CA VAL A 201 0.22 11.53 -0.63
C VAL A 201 -0.72 11.71 -1.82
N ASN A 202 -0.95 10.65 -2.59
CA ASN A 202 -1.68 10.70 -3.87
C ASN A 202 -1.14 11.79 -4.84
N GLY A 203 0.20 11.93 -4.90
CA GLY A 203 0.90 12.94 -5.69
C GLY A 203 0.99 14.34 -5.04
N GLU A 204 0.23 14.60 -3.97
CA GLU A 204 0.25 15.90 -3.31
C GLU A 204 1.29 15.96 -2.19
N LYS A 205 2.01 17.07 -2.10
CA LYS A 205 2.99 17.30 -1.04
C LYS A 205 2.29 17.67 0.26
N VAL A 206 2.48 16.85 1.29
CA VAL A 206 1.86 16.99 2.60
C VAL A 206 2.97 17.12 3.64
N SER A 207 2.93 18.21 4.42
CA SER A 207 3.83 18.37 5.55
C SER A 207 3.60 17.26 6.56
N GLN A 208 4.68 16.61 6.96
CA GLN A 208 4.69 15.61 8.00
C GLN A 208 5.67 16.07 9.09
N LYS A 209 5.59 15.47 10.27
CA LYS A 209 6.69 15.67 11.22
C LYS A 209 7.90 14.94 10.69
N HIS A 210 9.05 15.62 10.66
CA HIS A 210 10.30 15.04 10.17
C HIS A 210 10.51 13.62 10.66
N CYS A 211 10.68 12.71 9.70
CA CYS A 211 10.77 11.28 9.91
C CYS A 211 11.92 10.89 10.85
N GLY A 212 13.02 11.64 10.78
CA GLY A 212 14.29 11.23 11.35
C GLY A 212 14.80 9.94 10.71
N ASN A 213 16.10 9.72 10.80
CA ASN A 213 16.68 8.47 10.34
C ASN A 213 16.20 7.33 11.24
N VAL A 214 15.88 6.21 10.59
CA VAL A 214 15.77 4.94 11.30
C VAL A 214 17.15 4.67 11.91
N LYS A 215 17.24 4.43 13.22
CA LYS A 215 18.56 4.33 13.88
C LYS A 215 19.21 2.96 13.69
N VAL A 216 18.43 1.97 13.28
CA VAL A 216 18.86 0.60 13.09
C VAL A 216 18.17 0.03 11.87
N LYS A 217 18.96 -0.50 10.93
CA LYS A 217 18.45 -1.27 9.80
C LYS A 217 17.51 -2.37 10.31
N GLN A 218 16.32 -2.48 9.74
CA GLN A 218 15.28 -3.35 10.27
C GLN A 218 14.31 -3.85 9.20
N ASN A 219 13.45 -4.80 9.59
CA ASN A 219 12.44 -5.33 8.70
C ASN A 219 11.27 -4.36 8.56
N LEU A 220 10.72 -4.28 7.36
CA LEU A 220 9.39 -3.72 7.14
C LEU A 220 8.36 -4.84 7.33
N VAL A 221 7.36 -4.59 8.17
CA VAL A 221 6.43 -5.62 8.63
C VAL A 221 5.00 -5.11 8.72
N ILE A 222 4.05 -6.05 8.66
CA ILE A 222 2.62 -5.86 8.93
C ILE A 222 2.27 -6.59 10.23
N ASN A 223 1.53 -5.92 11.11
CA ASN A 223 1.00 -6.45 12.38
C ASN A 223 2.02 -7.24 13.23
N HIS A 224 3.32 -6.92 13.13
CA HIS A 224 4.41 -7.50 13.93
C HIS A 224 5.49 -6.46 14.23
N GLY A 225 6.40 -6.74 15.16
CA GLY A 225 7.47 -5.82 15.56
C GLY A 225 7.36 -5.35 17.01
N SER A 226 8.42 -4.73 17.52
CA SER A 226 8.61 -4.38 18.94
C SER A 226 7.55 -3.41 19.51
N LYS A 227 6.88 -2.65 18.63
CA LYS A 227 5.85 -1.66 18.98
C LYS A 227 4.44 -2.13 18.65
N TRP A 228 4.28 -3.37 18.17
CA TRP A 228 2.96 -3.97 18.02
C TRP A 228 2.39 -4.30 19.40
N LYS A 229 1.20 -3.80 19.69
CA LYS A 229 0.43 -4.10 20.90
C LYS A 229 -0.97 -4.50 20.50
#